data_AF-A0A933VAQ1-F1
#
_entry.id   AF-A0A933VAQ1-F1
#
_cell.length_a   1.000
_cell.length_b   1.000
_cell.length_c   1.000
_cell.angle_alpha   90.00
_cell.angle_beta   90.00
_cell.angle_gamma   90.00
#
_symmetry.space_group_name_H-M   'P 1'
#
loop_
_entity.id
_entity.type
_entity.pdbx_description
1 polymer ?
#
loop_
_entity_poly.entity_id
_entity_poly.type
_entity_poly.pdbx_seq_one_letter_code
_entity_poly.pdbx_strand_id
1 'polypeptide(L)'
;MYAVIKTGGKQYKVFEGEILEIDKLQKNPGEQIEFGEVLLVVKNGEVKIGQPTVPGTKVTAKILEQIKGKKIRIARFKAKVRYRRVKGFRAFDLS
;
A
#
# COMPACT_ATOMS: atom_id res chain seq x y z
N MET A 1 10.25 -6.13 15.97
CA MET A 1 8.99 -6.86 15.70
C MET A 1 8.49 -6.42 14.35
N TYR A 2 7.97 -7.34 13.53
CA TYR A 2 7.35 -6.98 12.24
C TYR A 2 6.10 -7.79 11.99
N ALA A 3 5.21 -7.23 11.18
CA ALA A 3 4.00 -7.90 10.72
C ALA A 3 3.93 -7.89 9.19
N VAL A 4 3.18 -8.81 8.61
CA VAL A 4 2.78 -8.77 7.20
C VAL A 4 1.29 -8.50 7.15
N ILE A 5 0.92 -7.36 6.60
CA ILE A 5 -0.47 -6.94 6.43
C ILE A 5 -0.88 -7.05 4.96
N LYS A 6 -2.17 -7.27 4.74
CA LYS A 6 -2.77 -7.19 3.40
C LYS A 6 -3.63 -5.94 3.29
N THR A 7 -3.36 -5.11 2.30
CA THR A 7 -4.14 -3.89 2.00
C THR A 7 -4.02 -3.55 0.51
N GLY A 8 -5.08 -2.99 -0.07
CA GLY A 8 -5.09 -2.63 -1.51
C GLY A 8 -4.86 -3.80 -2.47
N GLY A 9 -5.07 -5.04 -2.02
CA GLY A 9 -4.78 -6.25 -2.80
C GLY A 9 -3.30 -6.67 -2.81
N LYS A 10 -2.42 -5.94 -2.12
CA LYS A 10 -0.99 -6.23 -1.98
C LYS A 10 -0.66 -6.61 -0.53
N GLN A 11 0.52 -7.20 -0.33
CA GLN A 11 1.05 -7.52 1.00
C GLN A 11 2.23 -6.62 1.31
N TYR A 12 2.28 -6.11 2.54
CA TYR A 12 3.34 -5.22 3.01
C TYR A 12 3.94 -5.77 4.30
N LYS A 13 5.27 -5.79 4.34
CA LYS A 13 6.01 -6.01 5.58
C LYS A 13 6.12 -4.67 6.30
N VAL A 14 5.65 -4.61 7.54
CA VAL A 14 5.60 -3.39 8.33
C VAL A 14 6.33 -3.57 9.65
N PHE A 15 7.05 -2.52 10.06
CA PHE A 15 7.68 -2.41 11.36
C PHE A 15 7.00 -1.31 12.19
N GLU A 16 7.11 -1.40 13.52
CA GLU A 16 6.61 -0.34 14.40
C GLU A 16 7.37 0.97 14.15
N GLY A 17 6.64 2.06 13.85
CA GLY A 17 7.20 3.39 13.62
C GLY A 17 7.71 3.67 12.21
N GLU A 18 7.59 2.72 11.27
CA GLU A 18 7.95 2.91 9.87
C GLU A 18 6.87 3.68 9.10
N ILE A 19 7.29 4.51 8.15
CA ILE A 19 6.42 5.21 7.19
C ILE A 19 6.43 4.41 5.90
N LEU A 20 5.25 4.07 5.37
CA LEU A 20 5.14 3.24 4.19
C LEU A 20 4.06 3.74 3.25
N GLU A 21 4.38 3.77 1.96
CA GLU A 21 3.43 4.21 0.93
C GLU A 21 2.46 3.08 0.53
N ILE A 22 1.15 3.31 0.65
CA ILE A 22 0.10 2.34 0.29
C ILE A 22 -0.90 2.91 -0.72
N ASP A 23 -1.70 2.03 -1.34
CA ASP A 23 -2.76 2.43 -2.27
C ASP A 23 -3.84 3.30 -1.58
N LYS A 24 -4.54 4.11 -2.39
CA LYS A 24 -5.54 5.06 -1.89
C LYS A 24 -6.67 4.42 -1.06
N LEU A 25 -6.81 4.84 0.20
CA LEU A 25 -7.94 4.57 1.10
C LEU A 25 -8.84 5.82 1.23
N GLN A 26 -10.15 5.62 1.41
CA GLN A 26 -11.14 6.69 1.56
C GLN A 26 -11.18 7.26 3.00
N LYS A 27 -10.04 7.78 3.48
CA LYS A 27 -9.91 8.38 4.82
C LYS A 27 -9.06 9.64 4.76
N ASN A 28 -9.28 10.59 5.67
CA ASN A 28 -8.57 11.86 5.65
C ASN A 28 -7.17 11.77 6.30
N PRO A 29 -6.22 12.64 5.93
CA PRO A 29 -4.95 12.78 6.64
C PRO A 29 -5.19 13.03 8.14
N GLY A 30 -4.42 12.36 9.00
CA GLY A 30 -4.54 12.44 10.45
C GLY A 30 -5.48 11.40 11.07
N GLU A 31 -6.30 10.71 10.28
CA GLU A 31 -7.16 9.63 10.78
C GLU A 31 -6.37 8.34 11.05
N GLN A 32 -6.87 7.56 12.02
CA GLN A 32 -6.33 6.25 12.37
C GLN A 32 -7.00 5.15 11.52
N ILE A 33 -6.20 4.18 11.09
CA ILE A 33 -6.63 3.00 10.35
C ILE A 33 -6.23 1.76 11.14
N GLU A 34 -7.17 0.83 11.26
CA GLU A 34 -6.93 -0.51 11.78
C GLU A 34 -6.91 -1.50 10.61
N PHE A 35 -5.81 -2.22 10.46
CA PHE A 35 -5.70 -3.35 9.55
C PHE A 35 -5.96 -4.65 10.31
N GLY A 36 -7.11 -5.27 10.03
CA GLY A 36 -7.49 -6.58 10.58
C GLY A 36 -6.95 -7.78 9.81
N GLU A 37 -6.55 -7.59 8.55
CA GLU A 37 -5.97 -8.65 7.71
C GLU A 37 -4.45 -8.76 7.96
N VAL A 38 -4.09 -9.33 9.11
CA VAL A 38 -2.70 -9.64 9.46
C VAL A 38 -2.41 -11.10 9.11
N LEU A 39 -1.44 -11.33 8.23
CA LEU A 39 -1.07 -12.66 7.74
C LEU A 39 -0.01 -13.33 8.61
N LEU A 40 0.91 -12.52 9.14
CA LEU A 40 2.08 -13.02 9.86
C LEU A 40 2.55 -11.99 10.88
N VAL A 41 2.95 -12.43 12.06
CA VAL A 41 3.62 -11.60 13.07
C VAL A 41 4.87 -12.29 13.59
N VAL A 42 5.98 -11.55 13.67
CA VAL A 42 7.23 -12.01 14.27
C VAL A 42 7.60 -11.15 15.46
N LYS A 43 7.68 -11.79 16.63
CA LYS A 43 8.08 -11.16 17.89
C LYS A 43 9.10 -12.05 18.60
N ASN A 44 10.31 -11.52 18.84
CA ASN A 44 11.34 -12.14 19.68
C ASN A 44 11.64 -13.62 19.35
N GLY A 45 11.67 -13.97 18.06
CA GLY A 45 11.94 -15.35 17.59
C GLY A 45 10.70 -16.22 17.42
N GLU A 46 9.56 -15.85 17.99
CA GLU A 46 8.28 -16.51 17.74
C GLU A 46 7.64 -15.96 16.46
N VAL A 47 7.29 -16.88 15.55
CA VAL A 47 6.60 -16.58 14.28
C VAL A 47 5.18 -17.13 14.36
N LYS A 48 4.19 -16.23 14.34
CA LYS A 48 2.77 -16.61 14.23
C LYS A 48 2.35 -16.47 12.78
N ILE A 49 2.03 -17.60 12.14
CA ILE A 49 1.54 -17.66 10.76
C ILE A 49 0.03 -17.87 10.81
N GLY A 50 -0.73 -17.01 10.15
CA GLY A 50 -2.18 -17.13 10.03
C GLY A 50 -2.58 -18.19 9.00
N GLN A 51 -3.66 -18.90 9.27
CA GLN A 51 -4.35 -19.74 8.28
C GLN A 51 -5.83 -19.33 8.25
N PRO A 52 -6.29 -18.39 7.41
CA PRO A 52 -5.57 -17.49 6.48
C PRO A 52 -5.09 -16.16 7.10
N THR A 53 -5.55 -15.80 8.30
CA THR A 53 -5.16 -14.60 9.06
C THR A 53 -4.83 -14.99 10.50
N VAL A 54 -4.06 -14.16 11.21
CA VAL A 54 -3.76 -14.39 12.64
C VAL A 54 -4.93 -13.84 13.47
N PRO A 55 -5.73 -14.69 14.15
CA PRO A 55 -6.90 -14.24 14.88
C PRO A 55 -6.53 -13.27 16.02
N GLY A 56 -7.38 -12.27 16.25
CA GLY A 56 -7.23 -11.31 17.36
C GLY A 56 -6.08 -10.31 17.21
N THR A 57 -5.42 -10.25 16.05
CA THR A 57 -4.30 -9.33 15.82
C THR A 57 -4.72 -8.15 14.97
N LYS A 58 -4.37 -6.94 15.38
CA LYS A 58 -4.64 -5.70 14.64
C LYS A 58 -3.35 -4.90 14.50
N VAL A 59 -3.16 -4.29 13.35
CA VAL A 59 -2.10 -3.29 13.14
C VAL A 59 -2.77 -1.93 13.01
N THR A 60 -2.43 -1.01 13.90
CA THR A 60 -2.87 0.38 13.86
C THR A 60 -1.85 1.23 13.12
N ALA A 61 -2.33 2.08 12.21
CA ALA A 61 -1.53 3.07 11.51
C ALA A 61 -2.25 4.42 11.49
N LYS A 62 -1.49 5.50 11.35
CA LYS A 62 -2.02 6.85 11.15
C LYS A 62 -1.69 7.30 9.75
N ILE A 63 -2.66 7.88 9.05
CA ILE A 63 -2.41 8.50 7.75
C ILE A 63 -1.64 9.79 7.97
N LEU A 64 -0.44 9.90 7.41
CA LEU A 64 0.31 11.16 7.47
C LEU A 64 -0.17 12.07 6.36
N GLU A 65 -0.08 11.61 5.11
CA GLU A 65 -0.38 12.45 3.95
C GLU A 65 -0.98 11.66 2.78
N GLN A 66 -1.71 12.37 1.92
CA GLN A 66 -2.17 11.84 0.64
C GLN A 66 -1.36 12.48 -0.48
N ILE A 67 -0.56 11.68 -1.18
CA ILE A 67 0.33 12.17 -2.22
C ILE A 67 -0.07 11.62 -3.59
N LYS A 68 0.39 12.32 -4.63
CA LYS A 68 0.33 11.80 -6.01
C LYS A 68 1.73 11.39 -6.39
N GLY A 69 1.90 10.13 -6.77
CA GLY A 69 3.14 9.61 -7.27
C GLY A 69 3.69 10.38 -8.49
N LYS A 70 4.88 9.97 -8.91
CA LYS A 70 5.58 10.59 -10.04
C LYS A 70 4.73 10.48 -11.32
N LYS A 71 4.80 11.50 -12.17
CA LYS A 71 4.05 11.52 -13.43
C LYS A 71 4.66 10.53 -14.41
N ILE A 72 3.88 9.51 -14.75
CA ILE A 72 4.22 8.52 -15.79
C ILE A 72 3.75 9.07 -17.13
N ARG A 73 4.66 9.14 -18.10
CA ARG A 73 4.36 9.58 -19.47
C ARG A 73 4.18 8.36 -20.37
N ILE A 74 2.96 8.13 -20.81
CA ILE A 74 2.61 7.00 -21.69
C ILE A 74 2.51 7.52 -23.12
N ALA A 75 3.50 7.20 -23.95
CA ALA A 75 3.48 7.50 -25.37
C ALA A 75 3.08 6.25 -26.16
N ARG A 76 2.05 6.37 -27.01
CA ARG A 76 1.64 5.32 -27.95
C ARG A 76 1.86 5.83 -29.37
N PHE A 77 2.57 5.06 -30.18
CA PHE A 77 2.86 5.38 -31.57
C PHE A 77 2.62 4.14 -32.43
N LYS A 78 2.00 4.33 -33.60
CA LYS A 78 1.92 3.30 -34.64
C LYS A 78 2.41 3.91 -35.95
N ALA A 79 3.40 3.26 -36.57
CA ALA A 79 4.03 3.73 -37.80
C ALA A 79 3.05 3.70 -38.98
N LYS A 80 3.19 4.66 -39.91
CA LYS A 80 2.47 4.75 -41.19
C LYS A 80 0.93 4.84 -41.12
N VAL A 81 0.34 4.94 -39.93
CA VAL A 81 -1.12 5.10 -39.72
C VAL A 81 -1.49 6.42 -39.05
N ARG A 82 -0.58 7.41 -39.04
CA ARG A 82 -0.79 8.74 -38.43
C ARG A 82 -1.29 8.67 -36.97
N TYR A 83 -0.88 7.65 -36.22
CA TYR A 83 -1.29 7.45 -34.83
C TYR A 83 -0.14 7.74 -33.87
N ARG A 84 -0.22 8.87 -33.17
CA ARG A 84 0.67 9.25 -32.08
C ARG A 84 -0.17 9.87 -30.97
N ARG A 85 -0.17 9.28 -29.78
CA ARG A 85 -0.88 9.79 -28.59
C ARG A 85 0.05 9.79 -27.40
N VAL A 86 0.02 10.86 -26.61
CA VAL A 86 0.76 10.98 -25.36
C VAL A 86 -0.24 11.26 -24.25
N LYS A 87 -0.25 10.44 -23.21
CA LYS A 87 -1.09 10.61 -22.02
C LYS A 87 -0.20 10.61 -20.78
N GLY A 88 -0.47 11.52 -19.86
CA GLY A 88 0.12 11.48 -18.52
C GLY A 88 -0.76 10.69 -17.56
N PHE A 89 -0.15 9.99 -16.62
CA PHE A 89 -0.82 9.35 -15.50
C PHE A 89 -0.05 9.65 -14.20
N ARG A 90 -0.76 9.85 -13.09
CA ARG A 90 -0.18 9.92 -11.74
C ARG A 90 -0.95 8.95 -10.86
N ALA A 91 -0.25 8.04 -10.20
CA ALA A 91 -0.86 7.19 -9.18
C ALA A 91 -1.22 8.04 -7.95
N PHE A 92 -2.27 7.64 -7.25
CA PHE A 92 -2.61 8.20 -5.94
C PHE A 92 -2.11 7.22 -4.89
N ASP A 93 -1.16 7.67 -4.09
CA ASP A 93 -0.51 6.88 -3.05
C ASP A 93 -0.73 7.62 -1.71
N LEU A 94 -0.90 6.89 -0.61
CA LEU A 94 -0.87 7.47 0.75
C LEU A 94 0.48 7.19 1.38
N SER A 95 0.95 8.10 2.24
CA SER A 95 2.13 7.95 3.08
C SER A 95 1.77 7.94 4.56
#